data_AF-A0ABD3BBE5-F1
#
_entry.id   AF-A0ABD3BBE5-F1
#
_cell.length_a   1.000
_cell.length_b   1.000
_cell.length_c   1.000
_cell.angle_alpha   90.00
_cell.angle_beta   90.00
_cell.angle_gamma   90.00
#
_symmetry.space_group_name_H-M   'P 1'
#
loop_
_entity.id
_entity.type
_entity.pdbx_description
1 polymer ?
#
loop_
_entity_poly.entity_id
_entity_poly.type
_entity_poly.pdbx_seq_one_letter_code
_entity_poly.pdbx_strand_id
1 'polypeptide(L)'
;MAFAAVKPTKPGLEGSQEVLHKIRITLSSKNVKNLEKVCSDLVRGAKEKTLRVKGPVRMPTKVLKITTRKSPCGEGTNTFDRFELRILRLSALVCKKFCD
;
A
#
# COMPACT_ATOMS: atom_id res chain seq x y z
N MET A 1 5.41 28.00 -25.61
CA MET A 1 5.82 27.41 -26.90
C MET A 1 4.93 26.21 -27.19
N ALA A 2 4.24 26.27 -28.35
CA ALA A 2 3.55 25.24 -29.11
C ALA A 2 2.70 24.17 -28.39
N PHE A 3 1.38 24.40 -28.34
CA PHE A 3 0.39 23.32 -28.31
C PHE A 3 0.33 22.69 -29.71
N ALA A 4 0.77 21.43 -29.85
CA ALA A 4 0.68 20.69 -31.10
C ALA A 4 -0.77 20.26 -31.37
N ALA A 5 -1.29 20.68 -32.52
CA ALA A 5 -2.62 20.37 -32.99
C ALA A 5 -2.83 18.86 -33.21
N VAL A 6 -3.83 18.29 -32.56
CA VAL A 6 -4.30 16.92 -32.86
C VAL A 6 -5.24 17.00 -34.07
N LYS A 7 -4.84 16.39 -35.18
CA LYS A 7 -5.67 16.27 -36.40
C LYS A 7 -6.81 15.27 -36.15
N PRO A 8 -8.02 15.50 -36.70
CA PRO A 8 -9.14 14.57 -36.53
C PRO A 8 -8.98 13.38 -37.48
N THR A 9 -8.69 12.20 -36.92
CA THR A 9 -8.65 10.95 -37.69
C THR A 9 -10.00 10.23 -37.57
N LYS A 10 -10.45 9.72 -38.72
CA LYS A 10 -11.77 9.12 -39.04
C LYS A 10 -12.34 8.16 -37.98
N PRO A 11 -13.67 8.13 -37.78
CA PRO A 11 -14.36 7.17 -36.91
C PRO A 11 -14.46 5.83 -37.63
N GLY A 12 -13.66 4.83 -37.24
CA GLY A 12 -13.75 3.51 -37.86
C GLY A 12 -12.57 2.56 -37.63
N LEU A 13 -11.77 2.76 -36.59
CA LEU A 13 -10.80 1.76 -36.17
C LEU A 13 -11.00 1.54 -34.67
N GLU A 14 -11.77 0.51 -34.33
CA GLU A 14 -11.80 -0.01 -32.96
C GLU A 14 -10.44 -0.64 -32.68
N GLY A 15 -9.46 0.20 -32.35
CA GLY A 15 -8.27 -0.26 -31.67
C GLY A 15 -8.73 -0.84 -30.35
N SER A 16 -8.41 -2.11 -30.11
CA SER A 16 -8.58 -2.78 -28.82
C SER A 16 -8.08 -1.85 -27.71
N GLN A 17 -9.01 -1.19 -27.03
CA GLN A 17 -8.69 -0.33 -25.90
C GLN A 17 -8.22 -1.26 -24.79
N GLU A 18 -6.91 -1.51 -24.72
CA GLU A 18 -6.30 -2.24 -23.62
C GLU A 18 -6.75 -1.60 -22.31
N VAL A 19 -7.59 -2.31 -21.54
CA VAL A 19 -8.10 -1.83 -20.26
C VAL A 19 -6.91 -1.69 -19.32
N LEU A 20 -6.54 -0.45 -19.01
CA LEU A 20 -5.42 -0.14 -18.15
C LEU A 20 -5.75 -0.50 -16.68
N HIS A 21 -5.47 -1.74 -16.28
CA HIS A 21 -5.61 -2.18 -14.89
C HIS A 21 -4.54 -1.53 -13.99
N LYS A 22 -5.02 -0.84 -12.95
CA LYS A 22 -4.19 -0.24 -11.90
C LYS A 22 -4.37 -1.04 -10.62
N ILE A 23 -3.40 -1.88 -10.28
CA ILE A 23 -3.44 -2.69 -9.05
C ILE A 23 -2.75 -1.91 -7.94
N ARG A 24 -3.35 -1.78 -6.75
CA ARG A 24 -2.71 -1.18 -5.57
C ARG A 24 -2.49 -2.24 -4.50
N ILE A 25 -1.24 -2.50 -4.14
CA ILE A 25 -0.91 -3.44 -3.05
C ILE A 25 -0.78 -2.66 -1.74
N THR A 26 -1.39 -3.18 -0.68
CA THR A 26 -1.26 -2.63 0.68
C THR A 26 -0.68 -3.69 1.60
N LEU A 27 0.47 -3.40 2.20
CA LEU A 27 1.14 -4.26 3.17
C LEU A 27 0.87 -3.71 4.57
N SER A 28 0.43 -4.57 5.49
CA SER A 28 0.26 -4.22 6.90
C SER A 28 0.99 -5.21 7.77
N SER A 29 1.88 -4.72 8.63
CA SER A 29 2.60 -5.56 9.59
C SER A 29 2.93 -4.80 10.87
N LYS A 30 3.31 -5.53 11.91
CA LYS A 30 3.79 -5.00 13.19
C LYS A 30 5.29 -4.66 13.15
N ASN A 31 6.06 -5.42 12.35
CA ASN A 31 7.53 -5.33 12.31
C ASN A 31 8.00 -4.49 11.12
N VAL A 32 8.67 -3.36 11.40
CA VAL A 32 9.18 -2.43 10.37
C VAL A 32 10.22 -3.09 9.48
N LYS A 33 11.18 -3.82 10.09
CA LYS A 33 12.30 -4.47 9.36
C LYS A 33 11.80 -5.49 8.32
N ASN A 34 10.78 -6.26 8.66
CA ASN A 34 10.22 -7.26 7.74
C ASN A 34 9.49 -6.59 6.57
N LEU A 35 8.81 -5.46 6.86
CA LEU A 35 8.07 -4.70 5.87
C LEU A 35 9.00 -4.06 4.82
N GLU A 36 10.16 -3.56 5.27
CA GLU A 36 11.18 -2.97 4.38
C GLU A 36 11.86 -4.01 3.48
N LYS A 37 12.14 -5.22 4.01
CA LYS A 37 12.66 -6.34 3.23
C LYS A 37 11.71 -6.73 2.11
N VAL A 38 10.45 -7.04 2.45
CA VAL A 38 9.43 -7.43 1.47
C VAL A 38 9.18 -6.34 0.43
N CYS A 39 9.16 -5.07 0.85
CA CYS A 39 9.00 -3.95 -0.08
C CYS A 39 10.17 -3.86 -1.07
N SER A 40 11.40 -4.11 -0.61
CA SER A 40 12.59 -4.07 -1.46
C SER A 40 12.58 -5.22 -2.48
N ASP A 41 12.21 -6.42 -2.05
CA ASP A 41 12.10 -7.59 -2.93
C ASP A 41 11.01 -7.41 -4.00
N LEU A 42 9.85 -6.84 -3.63
CA LEU A 42 8.77 -6.54 -4.58
C LEU A 42 9.17 -5.49 -5.61
N VAL A 43 9.87 -4.43 -5.19
CA VAL A 43 10.37 -3.40 -6.12
C VAL A 43 11.43 -4.00 -7.05
N ARG A 44 12.31 -4.87 -6.56
CA ARG A 44 13.30 -5.57 -7.40
C ARG A 44 12.60 -6.46 -8.44
N GLY A 45 11.68 -7.33 -8.03
CA GLY A 45 10.95 -8.22 -8.94
C GLY A 45 10.06 -7.48 -9.95
N ALA A 46 9.56 -6.29 -9.60
CA ALA A 46 8.79 -5.46 -10.53
C ALA A 46 9.67 -4.76 -11.58
N LYS A 47 10.91 -4.39 -11.22
CA LYS A 47 11.91 -3.85 -12.15
C LYS A 47 12.41 -4.91 -13.13
N GLU A 48 12.64 -6.13 -12.68
CA GLU A 48 13.00 -7.28 -13.54
C GLU A 48 11.95 -7.52 -14.63
N LYS A 49 10.66 -7.40 -14.28
CA LYS A 49 9.52 -7.55 -15.20
C LYS A 49 9.14 -6.26 -15.95
N THR A 50 10.00 -5.25 -15.91
CA THR A 50 9.85 -3.95 -16.60
C THR A 50 8.48 -3.26 -16.39
N LEU A 51 7.89 -3.40 -15.20
CA LEU A 51 6.61 -2.77 -14.87
C LEU A 51 6.79 -1.31 -14.48
N ARG A 52 5.79 -0.48 -14.82
CA ARG A 52 5.74 0.91 -14.30
C ARG A 52 5.29 0.89 -12.85
N VAL A 53 6.23 1.16 -11.94
CA VAL A 53 6.03 1.14 -10.49
C VAL A 53 5.93 2.55 -9.93
N LYS A 54 4.90 2.81 -9.12
CA LYS A 54 4.93 3.89 -8.13
C LYS A 54 5.60 3.37 -6.85
N GLY A 55 6.61 4.09 -6.38
CA GLY A 55 7.37 3.73 -5.19
C GLY A 55 6.52 3.57 -3.92
N PRO A 56 7.08 2.98 -2.86
CA PRO A 56 6.35 2.74 -1.63
C PRO A 56 6.00 4.03 -0.88
N VAL A 57 4.74 4.18 -0.48
CA VAL A 57 4.26 5.31 0.32
C VAL A 57 4.02 4.86 1.76
N ARG A 58 4.80 5.41 2.69
CA ARG A 58 4.67 5.20 4.13
C ARG A 58 3.46 5.98 4.66
N MET A 59 2.43 5.25 5.09
CA MET A 59 1.32 5.84 5.84
C MET A 59 1.73 5.96 7.31
N PRO A 60 1.12 6.89 8.08
CA PRO A 60 1.42 7.04 9.50
C PRO A 60 1.10 5.76 10.27
N THR A 61 1.95 5.44 11.26
CA THR A 61 1.76 4.31 12.17
C THR A 61 0.52 4.54 13.03
N LYS A 62 -0.41 3.59 13.00
CA LYS A 62 -1.56 3.61 13.90
C LYS A 62 -1.17 2.90 15.19
N VAL A 63 -1.28 3.61 16.31
CA VAL A 63 -1.06 3.06 17.65
C VAL A 63 -2.43 2.78 18.25
N LEU A 64 -2.75 1.50 18.40
CA LEU A 64 -3.94 1.07 19.13
C LEU A 64 -3.55 0.90 20.59
N LYS A 65 -4.29 1.56 21.48
CA LYS A 65 -4.06 1.53 22.92
C LYS A 65 -5.30 0.95 23.58
N ILE A 66 -5.10 -0.12 24.36
CA ILE A 66 -6.15 -0.70 25.20
C ILE A 66 -5.66 -0.64 26.63
N THR A 67 -6.44 0.00 27.50
CA THR A 67 -6.16 0.06 28.94
C THR A 67 -7.23 -0.72 29.68
N THR A 68 -6.83 -1.81 30.33
CA THR A 68 -7.72 -2.65 31.15
C THR A 68 -7.24 -2.66 32.60
N ARG A 69 -8.16 -2.94 33.52
CA ARG A 69 -7.77 -3.27 34.89
C ARG A 69 -7.05 -4.62 34.91
N LYS A 70 -6.01 -4.75 35.75
CA LYS A 70 -5.31 -6.03 35.94
C LYS A 70 -6.19 -7.06 36.66
N SER A 71 -6.88 -6.62 37.70
CA SER A 71 -7.74 -7.47 38.51
C SER A 71 -9.09 -7.72 37.82
N PRO A 72 -9.58 -8.98 37.79
CA PRO A 72 -10.90 -9.31 37.25
C PRO A 72 -12.04 -9.00 38.23
N CYS A 73 -11.80 -9.20 39.54
CA CYS A 73 -12.70 -8.87 40.63
C CYS A 73 -12.25 -7.54 41.26
N GLY A 74 -13.22 -6.69 41.59
CA GLY A 74 -13.01 -5.28 41.86
C GLY A 74 -12.21 -4.90 43.13
N GLU A 75 -11.66 -5.90 43.82
CA GLU A 75 -10.97 -5.77 45.11
C GLU A 75 -9.47 -5.47 44.96
N GLY A 76 -8.90 -4.77 45.95
CA GLY A 76 -7.49 -4.39 46.00
C GLY A 76 -7.12 -3.11 45.24
N THR A 77 -5.81 -2.83 45.12
CA THR A 77 -5.30 -1.58 44.54
C THR A 77 -5.62 -1.46 43.04
N ASN A 78 -6.10 -0.30 42.61
CA ASN A 78 -6.42 0.00 41.23
C ASN A 78 -5.16 0.03 40.35
N THR A 79 -4.84 -1.12 39.75
CA THR A 79 -3.74 -1.27 38.80
C THR A 79 -4.26 -1.52 37.39
N PHE A 80 -3.62 -0.89 36.41
CA PHE A 80 -4.02 -0.91 35.01
C PHE A 80 -2.89 -1.43 34.12
N ASP A 81 -3.24 -2.27 33.16
CA ASP A 81 -2.36 -2.65 32.06
C ASP A 81 -2.52 -1.69 30.89
N ARG A 82 -1.39 -1.42 30.21
CA ARG A 82 -1.33 -0.56 29.03
C ARG A 82 -0.83 -1.38 27.85
N PHE A 83 -1.76 -1.97 27.10
CA PHE A 83 -1.42 -2.70 25.89
C PHE A 83 -1.29 -1.74 24.72
N GLU A 84 -0.13 -1.75 24.05
CA GLU A 84 0.10 -1.02 22.82
C GLU A 84 0.27 -1.98 21.65
N LEU A 85 -0.50 -1.76 20.58
CA LEU A 85 -0.26 -2.39 19.29
C LEU A 85 0.07 -1.32 18.25
N ARG A 86 1.27 -1.41 17.68
CA ARG A 86 1.71 -0.54 16.58
C ARG A 86 1.52 -1.29 15.27
N ILE A 87 0.61 -0.79 14.45
CA ILE A 87 0.39 -1.31 13.10
C ILE A 87 0.96 -0.30 12.12
N LEU A 88 1.98 -0.74 11.39
CA LEU A 88 2.48 0.00 10.24
C LEU A 88 1.69 -0.46 9.01
N ARG A 89 1.07 0.51 8.33
CA ARG A 89 0.42 0.29 7.04
C ARG A 89 1.28 0.96 5.99
N LEU A 90 1.72 0.19 5.00
CA LEU A 90 2.43 0.68 3.83
C LEU A 90 1.55 0.42 2.62
N SER A 91 1.17 1.47 1.90
CA SER A 91 0.54 1.32 0.59
C SER A 91 1.63 1.50 -0.45
N ALA A 92 1.91 0.48 -1.26
CA ALA A 92 3.04 0.53 -2.17
C ALA A 92 2.84 -0.40 -3.38
N LEU A 93 3.32 0.07 -4.53
CA LEU A 93 3.12 -0.49 -5.87
C LEU A 93 1.70 -0.29 -6.41
N VAL A 94 1.57 0.79 -7.18
CA VAL A 94 0.65 0.76 -8.32
C VAL A 94 1.42 0.21 -9.52
N CYS A 95 1.21 -1.06 -9.84
CA CYS A 95 1.66 -1.64 -11.09
C CYS A 95 0.58 -1.39 -12.14
N LYS A 96 0.93 -0.72 -13.23
CA LYS A 96 0.23 -0.92 -14.50
C LYS A 96 0.74 -2.26 -15.01
N LYS A 97 -0.07 -3.32 -14.91
CA LYS A 97 0.22 -4.53 -15.68
C LYS A 97 -0.97 -4.84 -16.58
N PHE A 98 -0.60 -4.99 -17.85
CA PHE A 98 -1.24 -5.67 -18.95
C PHE A 98 -2.29 -6.70 -18.49
N CYS A 99 -3.51 -6.56 -19.00
CA CYS A 99 -4.34 -7.71 -19.34
C CYS A 99 -3.61 -8.41 -20.49
N ASP A 100 -3.43 -9.72 -20.41
CA ASP A 100 -3.11 -10.54 -21.59
C ASP A 100 -4.20 -10.36 -22.67
#